data_AF-M5BUA9-F1
#
_entry.id   AF-M5BUA9-F1
#
_cell.length_a   1.000
_cell.length_b   1.000
_cell.length_c   1.000
_cell.angle_alpha   90.00
_cell.angle_beta   90.00
_cell.angle_gamma   90.00
#
_symmetry.space_group_name_H-M   'P 1'
#
loop_
_entity.id
_entity.type
_entity.pdbx_description
1 polymer ?
#
loop_
_entity_poly.entity_id
_entity_poly.type
_entity_poly.pdbx_seq_one_letter_code
_entity_poly.pdbx_strand_id
1 'polypeptide(L)'
;MNNAEEKYKWIDSEPAYVSLKNQDDKVIVFERGGLLFAFNFHPTNSFADYRVGIEQEGRYRPVLSTDEKRFAGHDRIDYNIDHFTTPLGWNNRKNWMHIYLPSRTAVVFAKQD
;
A
#
# COMPACT_ATOMS: atom_id res chain seq x y z
N MET A 1 -13.76 6.08 -0.48
CA MET A 1 -12.61 6.97 -0.22
C MET A 1 -12.86 7.83 1.02
N ASN A 2 -13.86 8.73 1.02
CA ASN A 2 -14.12 9.62 2.16
C ASN A 2 -14.35 8.88 3.49
N ASN A 3 -15.14 7.79 3.52
CA ASN A 3 -15.33 7.03 4.76
C ASN A 3 -14.03 6.40 5.31
N ALA A 4 -13.08 6.06 4.43
CA ALA A 4 -11.78 5.56 4.86
C ALA A 4 -10.92 6.71 5.40
N GLU A 5 -10.98 7.89 4.77
CA GLU A 5 -10.36 9.09 5.31
C GLU A 5 -10.95 9.46 6.68
N GLU A 6 -12.27 9.41 6.82
CA GLU A 6 -12.94 9.70 8.08
C GLU A 6 -12.49 8.75 9.21
N LYS A 7 -12.19 7.49 8.88
CA LYS A 7 -11.69 6.49 9.83
C LYS A 7 -10.21 6.66 10.18
N TYR A 8 -9.35 6.95 9.19
CA TYR A 8 -7.89 6.92 9.34
C TYR A 8 -7.21 8.30 9.35
N LYS A 9 -7.95 9.37 9.08
CA LYS A 9 -7.58 10.79 9.22
C LYS A 9 -6.28 11.19 8.52
N TRP A 10 -6.00 10.66 7.33
CA TRP A 10 -4.75 10.97 6.62
C TRP A 10 -4.70 12.39 6.04
N ILE A 11 -5.84 13.10 5.85
CA ILE A 11 -5.80 14.48 5.35
C ILE A 11 -5.19 15.41 6.39
N ASP A 12 -5.56 15.23 7.66
CA ASP A 12 -5.13 16.02 8.81
C ASP A 12 -3.78 15.56 9.40
N SER A 13 -3.08 14.65 8.72
CA SER A 13 -1.74 14.21 9.13
C SER A 13 -0.64 15.08 8.54
N GLU A 14 0.57 14.92 9.09
CA GLU A 14 1.80 15.38 8.47
C GLU A 14 1.91 14.98 6.98
N PRO A 15 2.68 15.73 6.17
CA PRO A 15 2.89 15.43 4.76
C PRO A 15 3.36 13.99 4.52
N ALA A 16 2.96 13.44 3.37
CA ALA A 16 3.33 12.09 2.99
C ALA A 16 4.86 11.92 2.85
N TYR A 17 5.38 10.77 3.29
CA TYR A 17 6.73 10.33 2.99
C TYR A 17 6.71 9.42 1.77
N VAL A 18 7.20 9.88 0.62
CA VAL A 18 7.28 9.09 -0.61
C VAL A 18 8.53 8.22 -0.61
N SER A 19 8.36 6.91 -0.38
CA SER A 19 9.47 5.96 -0.32
C SER A 19 9.87 5.45 -1.72
N LEU A 20 8.93 5.35 -2.66
CA LEU A 20 9.20 4.83 -4.00
C LEU A 20 8.50 5.62 -5.10
N LYS A 21 9.24 5.87 -6.18
CA LYS A 21 8.78 6.47 -7.44
C LYS A 21 9.43 5.74 -8.63
N ASN A 22 9.10 4.47 -8.79
CA ASN A 22 9.71 3.60 -9.80
C ASN A 22 9.15 3.90 -11.19
N GLN A 23 10.00 4.39 -12.08
CA GLN A 23 9.61 4.76 -13.44
C GLN A 23 9.41 3.55 -14.35
N ASP A 24 10.14 2.46 -14.17
CA ASP A 24 10.02 1.29 -15.05
C ASP A 24 8.75 0.53 -14.72
N ASP A 25 8.58 0.18 -13.44
CA ASP A 25 7.40 -0.51 -12.93
C ASP A 25 6.14 0.36 -12.93
N LYS A 26 6.29 1.69 -13.06
CA LYS A 26 5.21 2.68 -12.93
C LYS A 26 4.51 2.59 -11.56
N VAL A 27 5.30 2.37 -10.51
CA VAL A 27 4.80 2.20 -9.13
C VAL A 27 5.20 3.38 -8.26
N ILE A 28 4.24 3.89 -7.49
CA ILE A 28 4.45 4.91 -6.45
C ILE A 28 4.03 4.33 -5.11
N VAL A 29 4.87 4.49 -4.10
CA VAL A 29 4.58 4.09 -2.72
C VAL A 29 4.90 5.24 -1.77
N PHE A 30 3.99 5.53 -0.85
CA PHE A 30 4.20 6.52 0.19
C PHE A 30 3.46 6.16 1.48
N GLU A 31 3.94 6.72 2.59
CA GLU A 31 3.26 6.65 3.89
C GLU A 31 2.62 8.01 4.23
N ARG A 32 1.40 7.98 4.78
CA ARG A 32 0.72 9.18 5.29
C ARG A 32 -0.27 8.77 6.38
N GLY A 33 -0.29 9.49 7.51
CA GLY A 33 -1.18 9.16 8.63
C GLY A 33 -1.00 7.74 9.19
N GLY A 34 0.21 7.18 9.15
CA GLY A 34 0.48 5.79 9.59
C GLY A 34 -0.02 4.70 8.64
N LEU A 35 -0.55 5.06 7.47
CA LEU A 35 -0.94 4.13 6.42
C LEU A 35 0.13 4.04 5.33
N LEU A 36 0.20 2.90 4.65
CA LEU A 36 0.99 2.72 3.43
C LEU A 36 0.06 2.72 2.21
N PHE A 37 0.35 3.60 1.26
CA PHE A 37 -0.35 3.70 -0.02
C PHE A 37 0.54 3.17 -1.13
N ALA A 38 0.04 2.22 -1.93
CA ALA A 38 0.73 1.68 -3.09
C ALA A 38 -0.14 1.85 -4.33
N PHE A 39 0.42 2.45 -5.38
CA PHE A 39 -0.21 2.68 -6.67
C PHE A 39 0.59 2.00 -7.76
N ASN A 40 -0.06 1.15 -8.56
CA ASN A 40 0.50 0.58 -9.77
C ASN A 40 -0.19 1.19 -10.99
N PHE A 41 0.51 2.10 -11.67
CA PHE A 41 0.06 2.73 -12.90
C PHE A 41 0.47 1.95 -14.16
N HIS A 42 1.13 0.81 -14.03
CA HIS A 42 1.52 0.01 -15.19
C HIS A 42 0.28 -0.44 -15.95
N PRO A 43 0.25 -0.31 -17.30
CA PRO A 43 -0.94 -0.63 -18.07
C PRO A 43 -1.27 -2.14 -18.15
N THR A 44 -0.36 -3.01 -17.70
CA THR A 44 -0.40 -4.46 -17.99
C THR A 44 0.22 -5.29 -16.86
N ASN A 45 1.39 -4.91 -16.35
CA ASN A 45 2.14 -5.70 -15.39
C ASN A 45 1.51 -5.65 -13.99
N SER A 46 1.30 -6.85 -13.45
CA SER A 46 0.93 -7.08 -12.06
C SER A 46 2.11 -7.70 -11.33
N PHE A 47 2.31 -7.38 -10.06
CA PHE A 47 3.47 -7.83 -9.29
C PHE A 47 3.03 -8.69 -8.12
N ALA A 48 3.43 -9.97 -8.09
CA ALA A 48 3.06 -10.94 -7.05
C ALA A 48 3.65 -10.58 -5.67
N ASP A 49 4.96 -10.31 -5.64
CA ASP A 49 5.73 -10.10 -4.40
C ASP A 49 6.47 -8.75 -4.44
N TYR A 50 5.74 -7.66 -4.67
CA TYR A 50 6.37 -6.34 -4.77
C TYR A 50 6.87 -5.88 -3.39
N ARG A 51 8.17 -5.59 -3.27
CA ARG A 51 8.76 -5.15 -2.00
C ARG A 51 8.56 -3.65 -1.80
N VAL A 52 7.91 -3.28 -0.69
CA VAL A 52 7.67 -1.90 -0.30
C VAL A 52 8.30 -1.58 1.05
N GLY A 53 8.91 -0.40 1.18
CA GLY A 53 9.49 0.07 2.43
C GLY A 53 8.42 0.64 3.37
N ILE A 54 8.56 0.42 4.68
CA ILE A 54 7.66 0.92 5.72
C ILE A 54 8.41 1.24 7.01
N GLU A 55 8.02 2.29 7.73
CA GLU A 55 8.78 2.72 8.91
C GLU A 55 8.53 1.87 10.14
N GLN A 56 7.27 1.65 10.47
CA GLN A 56 6.90 0.92 11.66
C GLN A 56 6.83 -0.57 11.36
N GLU A 57 7.54 -1.36 12.15
CA GLU A 57 7.38 -2.81 12.15
C GLU A 57 5.97 -3.22 12.60
N GLY A 58 5.53 -4.39 12.15
CA GLY A 58 4.28 -4.99 12.55
C GLY A 58 3.63 -5.81 11.45
N ARG A 59 2.32 -5.89 11.54
CA ARG A 59 1.43 -6.64 10.65
C ARG A 59 0.45 -5.68 10.02
N TYR A 60 0.29 -5.75 8.71
CA TYR A 60 -0.53 -4.81 7.95
C TYR A 60 -1.61 -5.57 7.17
N ARG A 61 -2.79 -4.97 7.04
CA ARG A 61 -3.87 -5.48 6.18
C ARG A 61 -4.35 -4.40 5.21
N PRO A 62 -4.84 -4.79 4.03
CA PRO A 62 -5.58 -3.88 3.17
C PRO A 62 -6.77 -3.28 3.92
N VAL A 63 -6.98 -1.98 3.75
CA VAL A 63 -8.14 -1.24 4.31
C VAL A 63 -8.93 -0.50 3.24
N LEU A 64 -8.34 -0.34 2.05
CA LEU A 64 -8.99 0.17 0.85
C LEU A 64 -8.25 -0.36 -0.38
N SER A 65 -8.98 -0.80 -1.39
CA SER A 65 -8.45 -1.27 -2.67
C SER A 65 -9.37 -0.80 -3.77
N THR A 66 -8.81 -0.20 -4.82
CA THR A 66 -9.59 0.16 -6.01
C THR A 66 -9.99 -1.05 -6.84
N ASP A 67 -9.42 -2.22 -6.55
CA ASP A 67 -9.71 -3.46 -7.26
C ASP A 67 -10.93 -4.21 -6.71
N GLU A 68 -11.59 -3.71 -5.66
CA GLU A 68 -12.80 -4.34 -5.12
C GLU A 68 -13.95 -4.37 -6.14
N LYS A 69 -14.76 -5.43 -6.10
CA LYS A 69 -15.91 -5.59 -7.01
C LYS A 69 -16.92 -4.42 -6.94
N ARG A 70 -17.13 -3.83 -5.75
CA ARG A 70 -18.02 -2.67 -5.57
C ARG A 70 -17.56 -1.40 -6.29
N PHE A 71 -16.28 -1.35 -6.68
CA PHE A 71 -15.70 -0.28 -7.49
C PHE A 71 -15.46 -0.73 -8.95
N ALA A 72 -16.11 -1.82 -9.37
CA ALA A 72 -15.94 -2.45 -10.67
C ALA A 72 -14.51 -2.98 -10.96
N GLY A 73 -13.75 -3.30 -9.90
CA GLY A 73 -12.49 -4.02 -10.02
C GLY A 73 -12.66 -5.54 -10.10
N HIS A 74 -11.55 -6.25 -10.13
CA HIS A 74 -11.51 -7.71 -10.33
C HIS A 74 -11.50 -8.54 -9.03
N ASP A 75 -11.54 -7.88 -7.87
CA ASP A 75 -11.59 -8.49 -6.54
C ASP A 75 -10.40 -9.39 -6.21
N ARG A 76 -9.19 -8.99 -6.63
CA ARG A 76 -7.97 -9.83 -6.51
C ARG A 76 -7.18 -9.61 -5.22
N ILE A 77 -7.56 -8.62 -4.40
CA ILE A 77 -6.90 -8.32 -3.12
C ILE A 77 -7.71 -8.94 -1.98
N ASP A 78 -7.11 -9.86 -1.23
CA ASP A 78 -7.72 -10.44 -0.03
C ASP A 78 -7.42 -9.58 1.20
N TYR A 79 -8.46 -9.08 1.84
CA TYR A 79 -8.40 -8.22 3.03
C TYR A 79 -8.04 -8.97 4.32
N ASN A 80 -8.08 -10.31 4.31
CA ASN A 80 -7.79 -11.13 5.48
C ASN A 80 -6.32 -11.56 5.56
N ILE A 81 -5.53 -11.31 4.50
CA ILE A 81 -4.11 -11.66 4.46
C ILE A 81 -3.30 -10.64 5.25
N ASP A 82 -2.46 -11.17 6.13
CA ASP A 82 -1.52 -10.40 6.93
C ASP A 82 -0.19 -10.22 6.21
N HIS A 83 0.21 -8.96 6.04
CA HIS A 83 1.50 -8.57 5.49
C HIS A 83 2.45 -8.24 6.64
N PHE A 84 3.40 -9.13 6.91
CA PHE A 84 4.38 -8.96 7.98
C PHE A 84 5.60 -8.18 7.49
N THR A 85 6.09 -7.27 8.33
CA THR A 85 7.31 -6.52 8.06
C THR A 85 8.56 -7.32 8.39
N THR A 86 9.60 -7.15 7.60
CA THR A 86 10.97 -7.62 7.87
C THR A 86 11.83 -6.44 8.32
N PRO A 87 12.59 -6.54 9.43
CA PRO A 87 13.43 -5.47 9.98
C PRO A 87 14.75 -5.31 9.22
N LEU A 88 14.64 -4.87 7.97
CA LEU A 88 15.75 -4.54 7.10
C LEU A 88 15.42 -3.27 6.32
N GLY A 89 16.40 -2.39 6.18
CA GLY A 89 16.21 -1.12 5.47
C GLY A 89 15.86 -1.32 4.00
N TRP A 90 14.85 -0.59 3.51
CA TRP A 90 14.47 -0.56 2.10
C TRP A 90 13.86 0.79 1.74
N ASN A 91 14.27 1.40 0.62
CA ASN A 91 13.74 2.69 0.16
C ASN A 91 13.69 3.78 1.25
N ASN A 92 14.77 3.92 2.03
CA ASN A 92 14.89 4.84 3.17
C ASN A 92 13.87 4.64 4.30
N ARG A 93 13.30 3.44 4.45
CA ARG A 93 12.49 3.04 5.60
C ARG A 93 13.20 1.95 6.39
N LYS A 94 12.88 1.82 7.68
CA LYS A 94 13.52 0.85 8.59
C LYS A 94 13.14 -0.61 8.31
N ASN A 95 11.97 -0.84 7.72
CA ASN A 95 11.42 -2.16 7.44
C ASN A 95 10.95 -2.27 5.98
N TRP A 96 10.62 -3.48 5.55
CA TRP A 96 9.89 -3.73 4.31
C TRP A 96 8.85 -4.85 4.45
N MET A 97 7.86 -4.89 3.57
CA MET A 97 6.94 -6.01 3.41
C MET A 97 6.70 -6.32 1.92
N HIS A 98 6.21 -7.52 1.61
CA HIS A 98 5.77 -7.90 0.27
C HIS A 98 4.26 -7.68 0.11
N ILE A 99 3.86 -7.18 -1.06
CA ILE A 99 2.45 -7.02 -1.43
C ILE A 99 2.19 -7.58 -2.83
N TYR A 100 0.98 -8.09 -3.02
CA TYR A 100 0.43 -8.28 -4.36
C TYR A 100 -0.12 -6.96 -4.89
N LEU A 101 0.30 -6.56 -6.09
CA LEU A 101 -0.04 -5.27 -6.66
C LEU A 101 -0.47 -5.41 -8.14
N PRO A 102 -1.77 -5.60 -8.42
CA PRO A 102 -2.28 -5.72 -9.77
C PRO A 102 -2.11 -4.46 -10.63
N SER A 103 -2.08 -4.61 -11.95
CA SER A 103 -2.01 -3.48 -12.88
C SER A 103 -3.20 -2.53 -12.74
N ARG A 104 -2.91 -1.21 -12.81
CA ARG A 104 -3.91 -0.12 -12.69
C ARG A 104 -4.72 -0.14 -11.39
N THR A 105 -4.07 -0.43 -10.27
CA THR A 105 -4.73 -0.45 -8.95
C THR A 105 -4.05 0.47 -7.94
N ALA A 106 -4.81 0.85 -6.92
CA ALA A 106 -4.29 1.42 -5.69
C ALA A 106 -4.77 0.61 -4.49
N VAL A 107 -3.88 0.34 -3.55
CA VAL A 107 -4.16 -0.38 -2.30
C VAL A 107 -3.58 0.41 -1.12
N VAL A 108 -4.36 0.51 -0.05
CA VAL A 108 -4.00 1.18 1.19
C VAL A 108 -3.95 0.15 2.30
N PHE A 109 -2.86 0.16 3.07
CA PHE A 109 -2.64 -0.76 4.18
C PHE A 109 -2.60 0.00 5.50
N ALA A 110 -3.19 -0.60 6.54
CA ALA A 110 -3.09 -0.11 7.91
C ALA A 110 -2.44 -1.16 8.80
N LYS A 111 -1.62 -0.68 9.75
CA LYS A 111 -1.09 -1.53 10.82
C LYS A 111 -2.26 -2.12 11.62
N GLN A 112 -2.16 -3.39 11.94
CA GLN A 112 -3.07 -4.09 12.82
C GLN A 112 -2.50 -4.11 14.23
N ASP A 113 -3.38 -4.04 15.22
CA ASP A 113 -3.04 -4.29 16.62
C ASP A 113 -2.64 -5.77 16.84
#